data_AF-A0A0J9FPB1-F1
#
_entry.id   AF-A0A0J9FPB1-F1
#
_cell.length_a   1.000
_cell.length_b   1.000
_cell.length_c   1.000
_cell.angle_alpha   90.00
_cell.angle_beta   90.00
_cell.angle_gamma   90.00
#
_symmetry.space_group_name_H-M   'P 1'
#
loop_
_entity.id
_entity.type
_entity.pdbx_description
1 polymer ?
#
loop_
_entity_poly.entity_id
_entity_poly.type
_entity_poly.pdbx_seq_one_letter_code
_entity_poly.pdbx_strand_id
1 'polypeptide(L)' 'MTKGWAVMPSQKSEYARMRRLAVEEEASADEAQQRGDDIMLIDAHRRRAAYFRRQADLLRTDAAD' A
#
# COMPACT_ATOMS: atom_id res chain seq x y z
N MET A 1 -11.55 33.02 10.11
CA MET A 1 -11.38 32.06 9.00
C MET A 1 -9.91 31.76 8.83
N THR A 2 -9.37 30.80 9.59
CA THR A 2 -7.97 30.39 9.46
C THR A 2 -7.90 29.14 8.60
N LYS A 3 -7.13 29.28 7.51
CA LYS A 3 -6.94 28.34 6.41
C LYS A 3 -6.46 27.00 6.95
N GLY A 4 -7.20 25.93 6.65
CA GLY A 4 -6.74 24.56 6.86
C GLY A 4 -5.57 24.27 5.93
N TRP A 5 -4.35 24.46 6.41
CA TRP A 5 -3.18 23.85 5.80
C TRP A 5 -3.23 22.37 6.14
N ALA A 6 -3.78 21.57 5.24
CA ALA A 6 -3.65 20.12 5.31
C ALA A 6 -2.14 19.82 5.29
N VAL A 7 -1.61 19.39 6.42
CA VAL A 7 -0.21 18.97 6.53
C VAL A 7 -0.06 17.80 5.58
N MET A 8 0.62 18.03 4.45
CA MET A 8 0.94 16.97 3.52
C MET A 8 1.80 15.93 4.26
N PRO A 9 1.43 14.64 4.25
CA PRO A 9 2.18 13.62 4.97
C PRO A 9 3.62 13.60 4.46
N SER A 10 4.57 13.51 5.40
CA SER A 10 5.98 13.41 5.04
C SER A 10 6.22 12.16 4.20
N GLN A 11 7.20 12.21 3.31
CA GLN A 11 7.59 11.09 2.45
C GLN A 11 7.88 9.81 3.26
N LYS A 12 8.47 9.95 4.45
CA LYS A 12 8.68 8.83 5.39
C LYS A 12 7.37 8.23 5.91
N SER A 13 6.36 9.07 6.20
CA SER A 13 5.02 8.61 6.59
C SER A 13 4.32 7.92 5.43
N GLU A 14 4.50 8.43 4.23
CA GLU A 14 3.89 7.88 3.02
C GLU A 14 4.51 6.53 2.64
N TYR A 15 5.84 6.41 2.74
CA TYR A 15 6.56 5.14 2.62
C TYR A 15 6.04 4.09 3.61
N ALA A 16 5.94 4.45 4.89
CA ALA A 16 5.43 3.56 5.92
C ALA A 16 3.98 3.14 5.65
N ARG A 17 3.15 4.06 5.16
CA ARG A 17 1.77 3.79 4.76
C ARG A 17 1.71 2.80 3.60
N MET A 18 2.46 3.04 2.52
CA MET A 18 2.51 2.15 1.36
C MET A 18 3.00 0.74 1.74
N ARG A 19 4.03 0.63 2.60
CA ARG A 19 4.51 -0.65 3.13
C ARG A 19 3.43 -1.39 3.92
N ARG A 20 2.68 -0.69 4.78
CA ARG A 20 1.58 -1.29 5.56
C ARG A 20 0.47 -1.80 4.64
N LEU A 21 0.01 -0.97 3.70
CA LEU A 21 -1.04 -1.35 2.75
C LEU A 21 -0.64 -2.57 1.90
N ALA A 22 0.64 -2.67 1.49
CA ALA A 22 1.12 -3.84 0.78
C ALA A 22 0.96 -5.13 1.60
N VAL A 23 1.32 -5.09 2.88
CA VAL A 23 1.19 -6.25 3.78
C VAL A 23 -0.28 -6.60 4.04
N GLU A 24 -1.13 -5.60 4.24
CA GLU A 24 -2.57 -5.82 4.46
C GLU A 24 -3.24 -6.47 3.24
N GLU A 25 -2.86 -6.07 2.03
CA GLU A 25 -3.37 -6.68 0.80
C GLU A 25 -2.86 -8.12 0.61
N GLU A 26 -1.61 -8.42 0.99
CA GLU A 26 -1.14 -9.81 0.97
C GLU A 26 -1.87 -10.70 1.97
N ALA A 27 -2.04 -10.24 3.20
CA ALA A 27 -2.82 -10.95 4.20
C ALA A 27 -4.26 -11.18 3.71
N SER A 28 -4.87 -10.18 3.06
CA SER A 28 -6.20 -10.31 2.48
C SER A 28 -6.24 -11.32 1.33
N ALA A 29 -5.19 -11.42 0.51
CA ALA A 29 -5.07 -12.44 -0.54
C ALA A 29 -4.97 -13.85 0.07
N ASP A 30 -4.16 -14.01 1.12
CA ASP A 30 -3.98 -15.28 1.81
C ASP A 30 -5.26 -15.73 2.51
N GLU A 31 -5.98 -14.82 3.14
CA GLU A 31 -7.28 -15.07 3.74
C GLU A 31 -8.33 -15.47 2.68
N ALA A 32 -8.39 -14.74 1.56
CA ALA A 32 -9.28 -15.07 0.45
C ALA A 32 -8.99 -16.45 -0.12
N GLN A 33 -7.70 -16.79 -0.28
CA GLN A 33 -7.29 -18.13 -0.71
C GLN A 33 -7.68 -19.21 0.29
N GLN A 34 -7.52 -18.98 1.59
CA GLN A 34 -7.91 -19.94 2.64
C GLN A 34 -9.42 -20.18 2.69
N ARG A 35 -10.23 -19.14 2.43
CA ARG A 35 -11.69 -19.27 2.32
C ARG A 35 -12.15 -19.96 1.03
N GLY A 36 -11.27 -20.08 0.03
CA GLY A 36 -11.61 -20.59 -1.29
C GLY A 36 -12.40 -19.57 -2.12
N ASP A 37 -12.15 -18.27 -1.90
CA ASP A 37 -12.78 -17.20 -2.66
C ASP A 37 -12.35 -17.22 -4.14
N ASP A 38 -13.07 -16.44 -4.96
CA ASP A 38 -12.83 -16.34 -6.40
C ASP A 38 -11.39 -15.94 -6.74
N ILE A 39 -10.83 -16.57 -7.77
CA ILE A 39 -9.44 -16.35 -8.17
C ILE A 39 -9.16 -14.92 -8.64
N MET A 40 -10.15 -14.23 -9.22
CA MET A 40 -10.00 -12.83 -9.61
C MET A 40 -9.89 -11.92 -8.38
N LEU A 41 -10.58 -12.24 -7.28
CA LEU A 41 -10.47 -11.48 -6.03
C LEU A 41 -9.07 -11.64 -5.42
N ILE A 42 -8.57 -12.88 -5.34
CA ILE A 42 -7.22 -13.17 -4.84
C ILE A 42 -6.17 -12.43 -5.67
N ASP A 43 -6.28 -12.49 -7.00
CA ASP A 43 -5.37 -11.79 -7.90
C ASP A 43 -5.48 -10.26 -7.77
N ALA A 44 -6.66 -9.72 -7.51
CA ALA A 44 -6.83 -8.29 -7.27
C ALA A 44 -6.07 -7.83 -6.03
N HIS A 45 -6.15 -8.58 -4.92
CA HIS A 45 -5.36 -8.31 -3.71
C HIS A 45 -3.85 -8.36 -3.99
N ARG A 46 -3.38 -9.43 -4.67
CA ARG A 46 -1.95 -9.57 -5.05
C ARG A 46 -1.46 -8.42 -5.92
N ARG A 47 -2.26 -7.97 -6.90
CA ARG A 47 -1.92 -6.83 -7.76
C ARG A 47 -1.84 -5.53 -6.97
N ARG A 48 -2.75 -5.30 -6.01
CA ARG A 48 -2.71 -4.12 -5.13
C ARG A 48 -1.50 -4.15 -4.20
N ALA A 49 -1.17 -5.30 -3.61
CA ALA A 49 0.05 -5.46 -2.82
C ALA A 49 1.31 -5.11 -3.63
N ALA A 50 1.42 -5.62 -4.86
CA ALA A 50 2.54 -5.32 -5.76
C ALA A 50 2.57 -3.83 -6.16
N TYR A 51 1.42 -3.20 -6.36
CA TYR A 51 1.34 -1.76 -6.62
C TYR A 51 1.88 -0.95 -5.43
N PHE A 52 1.43 -1.23 -4.21
CA PHE A 52 1.87 -0.50 -3.02
C PHE A 52 3.37 -0.70 -2.73
N ARG A 53 3.92 -1.89 -3.00
CA ARG A 53 5.38 -2.11 -2.94
C ARG A 53 6.13 -1.21 -3.89
N ARG A 54 5.71 -1.17 -5.17
CA ARG A 54 6.35 -0.28 -6.17
C ARG A 54 6.27 1.18 -5.75
N GLN A 55 5.13 1.63 -5.21
CA GLN A 55 5.00 3.00 -4.70
C GLN A 55 5.93 3.26 -3.50
N ALA A 56 6.03 2.32 -2.56
CA ALA A 56 6.98 2.42 -1.45
C ALA A 56 8.42 2.49 -1.94
N ASP A 57 8.79 1.69 -2.95
CA ASP A 57 10.14 1.69 -3.49
C ASP A 57 10.47 3.02 -4.18
N LEU A 58 9.54 3.62 -4.92
CA LEU A 58 9.71 4.97 -5.50
C LEU A 58 9.94 6.03 -4.41
N LEU A 59 9.12 6.00 -3.35
CA LEU A 59 9.25 6.92 -2.22
C LEU A 59 10.56 6.75 -1.45
N ARG A 60 11.13 5.54 -1.44
CA ARG A 60 12.42 5.24 -0.83
C ARG A 60 13.57 5.83 -1.65
N THR A 61 13.50 5.70 -2.98
CA THR A 61 14.53 6.23 -3.90
C THR A 61 14.53 7.76 -3.88
N ASP A 62 13.36 8.39 -3.98
CA ASP A 62 13.21 9.85 -3.94
C ASP A 62 13.59 10.46 -2.58
N ALA A 63 13.73 9.66 -1.52
CA ALA A 63 14.16 10.13 -0.19
C ALA A 63 15.68 9.94 0.03
N ALA A 64 16.37 9.24 -0.87
CA ALA A 64 17.80 8.96 -0.81
C ALA A 64 18.64 9.87 -1.73
N ASP A 65 17.98 10.61 -2.63
CA ASP A 65 18.55 11.68 -3.47
C ASP A 65 18.45 13.06 -2.79
#